data_AF-A0A817LR31-F1
#
_entry.id   AF-A0A817LR31-F1
#
_cell.length_a   1.000
_cell.length_b   1.000
_cell.length_c   1.000
_cell.angle_alpha   90.00
_cell.angle_beta   90.00
_cell.angle_gamma   90.00
#
_symmetry.space_group_name_H-M   'P 1'
#
loop_
_entity.id
_entity.type
_entity.pdbx_description
1 polymer ?
#
loop_
_entity_poly.entity_id
_entity_poly.type
_entity_poly.pdbx_seq_one_letter_code
_entity_poly.pdbx_strand_id
1 'polypeptide(L)'
;MAADHNYQQYFYNYYLLEGMWDKWIVNEDFESIRQKSIKSLLTSKQWEISDVELLLNDPLIPRTSEGWLHSQRKSLAISGRKRYTKVDGIKFNIITGKVTFLLVPARYPGHTALFGSNDIADVFMKGITKAIFTLDQPDNEFLSHPFQKMKYAPAGLMKTQYLATLLHTDYLLKFMTTGMEINSKWPFPMRETSEGFMKRLPKRLQGLLKPIEMRNKLFSRGNMHRFWIEAGDPIYECTISKETNEIIYRIGDVPMYVKQHLLRYDDEGTLVDDNSIGSEPDRSPEAQFAKAFTDNYEEIGAYFPEFLRLQELAKLGVLLTFMRHRYTSLNKDIAEDIDVQWICNDLCQIRLDLEYPLNTRNNIDHEYWEILRHHNLSSYDISYQDKNDILSKIHSDFEKYDSELLENMVDFVRKFCYLSGTIEVRILIDRWLYWSSKITPALWSSKSDAAVQLVSFVRKAITDYKQRLINEIKKLNVSLETENLLFTGEYVIDHFCSYSSYVFCCRE
;
A
#
# COMPACT_ATOMS: atom_id res chain seq x y z
N MET A 1 -33.45 9.16 -17.92
CA MET A 1 -33.52 10.05 -19.10
C MET A 1 -32.30 10.97 -19.22
N ALA A 2 -31.93 11.80 -18.23
CA ALA A 2 -30.73 12.65 -18.35
C ALA A 2 -29.38 11.90 -18.47
N ALA A 3 -29.22 10.76 -17.76
CA ALA A 3 -28.02 9.92 -17.87
C ALA A 3 -27.87 9.26 -19.25
N ASP A 4 -28.98 8.91 -19.88
CA ASP A 4 -29.04 8.25 -21.19
C ASP A 4 -28.68 9.23 -22.33
N HIS A 5 -29.15 10.48 -22.20
CA HIS A 5 -28.84 11.55 -23.16
C HIS A 5 -27.37 11.99 -23.11
N ASN A 6 -26.75 11.97 -21.92
CA ASN A 6 -25.31 12.23 -21.77
C ASN A 6 -24.45 11.12 -22.38
N TYR A 7 -24.93 9.86 -22.32
CA TYR A 7 -24.25 8.70 -22.89
C TYR A 7 -24.18 8.81 -24.43
N GLN A 8 -25.31 9.07 -25.08
CA GLN A 8 -25.36 9.20 -26.54
C GLN A 8 -24.52 10.38 -27.08
N GLN A 9 -24.47 11.49 -26.33
CA GLN A 9 -23.75 12.69 -26.76
C GLN A 9 -22.23 12.50 -26.78
N TYR A 10 -21.64 11.77 -25.82
CA TYR A 10 -20.19 11.59 -25.81
C TYR A 10 -19.74 10.62 -26.89
N PHE A 11 -20.48 9.54 -27.18
CA PHE A 11 -20.17 8.64 -28.29
C PHE A 11 -20.16 9.37 -29.61
N TYR A 12 -21.19 10.19 -29.87
CA TYR A 12 -21.25 11.00 -31.07
C TYR A 12 -20.01 11.91 -31.21
N ASN A 13 -19.67 12.66 -30.15
CA ASN A 13 -18.51 13.54 -30.16
C ASN A 13 -17.18 12.78 -30.28
N TYR A 14 -17.09 11.56 -29.74
CA TYR A 14 -15.93 10.68 -29.91
C TYR A 14 -15.77 10.25 -31.37
N TYR A 15 -16.81 9.70 -31.99
CA TYR A 15 -16.75 9.23 -33.38
C TYR A 15 -16.50 10.37 -34.37
N LEU A 16 -16.90 11.60 -34.04
CA LEU A 16 -16.48 12.78 -34.80
C LEU A 16 -14.98 13.03 -34.68
N LEU A 17 -14.40 12.88 -33.49
CA LEU A 17 -12.96 13.06 -33.26
C LEU A 17 -12.14 11.99 -34.00
N GLU A 18 -12.55 10.72 -33.89
CA GLU A 18 -11.96 9.60 -34.64
C GLU A 18 -12.15 9.80 -36.16
N GLY A 19 -13.36 10.22 -36.56
CA GLY A 19 -13.73 10.88 -37.82
C GLY A 19 -12.63 11.76 -38.43
N MET A 20 -12.22 12.73 -37.64
CA MET A 20 -11.23 13.71 -38.02
C MET A 20 -9.81 13.16 -38.02
N TRP A 21 -9.48 12.29 -37.06
CA TRP A 21 -8.15 11.71 -36.92
C TRP A 21 -7.81 10.79 -38.11
N ASP A 22 -8.76 9.94 -38.50
CA ASP A 22 -8.61 9.00 -39.63
C ASP A 22 -8.93 9.65 -40.99
N LYS A 23 -9.25 10.95 -41.00
CA LYS A 23 -9.47 11.78 -42.20
C LYS A 23 -10.64 11.33 -43.10
N TRP A 24 -11.62 10.67 -42.52
CA TRP A 24 -12.92 10.37 -43.15
C TRP A 24 -13.93 11.50 -42.95
N ILE A 25 -13.65 12.45 -42.05
CA ILE A 25 -14.27 13.77 -41.95
C ILE A 25 -13.21 14.83 -42.28
N VAL A 26 -13.50 15.74 -43.22
CA VAL A 26 -12.48 16.66 -43.80
C VAL A 26 -12.86 18.15 -43.74
N ASN A 27 -14.11 18.47 -43.38
CA ASN A 27 -14.67 19.82 -43.45
C ASN A 27 -14.97 20.46 -42.09
N GLU A 28 -14.57 19.82 -40.99
CA GLU A 28 -14.79 20.32 -39.63
C GLU A 28 -13.49 20.87 -39.03
N ASP A 29 -13.60 21.76 -38.05
CA ASP A 29 -12.45 22.21 -37.28
C ASP A 29 -12.05 21.14 -36.25
N PHE A 30 -10.87 20.55 -36.44
CA PHE A 30 -10.34 19.51 -35.55
C PHE A 30 -10.33 19.94 -34.09
N GLU A 31 -9.93 21.19 -33.84
CA GLU A 31 -9.76 21.71 -32.49
C GLU A 31 -11.11 21.87 -31.78
N SER A 32 -12.11 22.41 -32.48
CA SER A 32 -13.50 22.47 -32.00
C SER A 32 -14.08 21.08 -31.68
N ILE A 33 -13.87 20.08 -32.55
CA ILE A 33 -14.34 18.71 -32.30
C ILE A 33 -13.63 18.07 -31.11
N ARG A 34 -12.31 18.23 -31.02
CA ARG A 34 -11.51 17.74 -29.88
C ARG A 34 -12.00 18.33 -28.56
N GLN A 35 -12.27 19.63 -28.52
CA GLN A 35 -12.81 20.30 -27.33
C GLN A 35 -14.21 19.80 -26.93
N LYS A 36 -15.09 19.55 -27.91
CA LYS A 36 -16.43 18.96 -27.66
C LYS A 36 -16.31 17.55 -27.08
N SER A 37 -15.45 16.73 -27.67
CA SER A 37 -15.18 15.36 -27.20
C SER A 37 -14.65 15.35 -25.76
N ILE A 38 -13.65 16.19 -25.45
CA ILE A 38 -13.12 16.37 -24.10
C ILE A 38 -14.24 16.72 -23.10
N LYS A 39 -15.05 17.75 -23.38
CA LYS A 39 -16.12 18.20 -22.47
C LYS A 39 -17.15 17.09 -22.20
N SER A 40 -17.59 16.40 -23.24
CA SER A 40 -18.57 15.32 -23.10
C SER A 40 -18.02 14.12 -22.33
N LEU A 41 -16.76 13.75 -22.56
CA LEU A 41 -16.11 12.66 -21.82
C LEU A 41 -15.95 13.00 -20.34
N LEU A 42 -15.47 14.20 -19.99
CA LEU A 42 -15.37 14.64 -18.60
C LEU A 42 -16.74 14.64 -17.91
N THR A 43 -17.75 15.19 -18.57
CA THR A 43 -19.13 15.21 -18.05
C THR A 43 -19.67 13.80 -17.80
N SER A 44 -19.37 12.84 -18.69
CA SER A 44 -19.78 11.44 -18.52
C SER A 44 -19.18 10.76 -17.27
N LYS A 45 -18.00 11.23 -16.83
CA LYS A 45 -17.29 10.72 -15.64
C LYS A 45 -17.49 11.59 -14.40
N GLN A 46 -18.34 12.61 -14.46
CA GLN A 46 -18.53 13.61 -13.40
C GLN A 46 -17.23 14.33 -13.02
N TRP A 47 -16.39 14.61 -14.01
CA TRP A 47 -15.16 15.39 -13.87
C TRP A 47 -15.29 16.74 -14.56
N GLU A 48 -14.47 17.68 -14.13
CA GLU A 48 -14.39 19.02 -14.68
C GLU A 48 -13.05 19.26 -15.39
N ILE A 49 -13.00 20.32 -16.20
CA ILE A 49 -11.77 20.74 -16.89
C ILE A 49 -10.68 21.10 -15.86
N SER A 50 -11.08 21.69 -14.74
CA SER A 50 -10.22 22.09 -13.62
C SER A 50 -9.45 20.90 -13.01
N ASP A 51 -10.06 19.70 -13.00
CA ASP A 51 -9.40 18.47 -12.53
C ASP A 51 -8.19 18.10 -13.41
N VAL A 52 -8.33 18.28 -14.72
CA VAL A 52 -7.24 18.03 -15.69
C VAL A 52 -6.18 19.11 -15.60
N GLU A 53 -6.57 20.38 -15.52
CA GLU A 53 -5.64 21.50 -15.36
C GLU A 53 -4.80 21.37 -14.08
N LEU A 54 -5.40 20.92 -12.98
CA LEU A 54 -4.70 20.70 -11.71
C LEU A 54 -3.57 19.68 -11.84
N LEU A 55 -3.77 18.62 -12.64
CA LEU A 55 -2.75 17.59 -12.90
C LEU A 55 -1.64 18.11 -13.83
N LEU A 56 -1.99 18.90 -14.86
CA LEU A 56 -1.02 19.38 -15.84
C LEU A 56 -0.21 20.60 -15.37
N ASN A 57 -0.76 21.36 -14.43
CA ASN A 57 -0.21 22.63 -13.95
C ASN A 57 0.37 22.50 -12.53
N ASP A 58 1.10 21.41 -12.25
CA ASP A 58 1.79 21.22 -10.98
C ASP A 58 2.81 22.37 -10.74
N PRO A 59 2.80 23.02 -9.56
CA PRO A 59 3.68 24.15 -9.27
C PRO A 59 5.17 23.81 -9.38
N LEU A 60 5.56 22.54 -9.23
CA LEU A 60 6.94 22.07 -9.37
C LEU A 60 7.55 22.47 -10.71
N ILE A 61 6.75 22.45 -11.78
CA ILE A 61 7.19 22.67 -13.16
C ILE A 61 6.86 24.10 -13.58
N PRO A 62 7.87 24.96 -13.77
CA PRO A 62 7.62 26.32 -14.22
C PRO A 62 7.01 26.32 -15.62
N ARG A 63 5.86 27.01 -15.75
CA ARG A 63 5.17 27.27 -17.02
C ARG A 63 5.03 28.76 -17.27
N THR A 64 4.74 29.15 -18.49
CA THR A 64 4.39 30.54 -18.83
C THR A 64 3.01 30.89 -18.26
N SER A 65 2.65 32.17 -18.23
CA SER A 65 1.31 32.62 -17.84
C SER A 65 0.19 31.96 -18.66
N GLU A 66 0.50 31.53 -19.88
CA GLU A 66 -0.42 30.88 -20.81
C GLU A 66 -0.45 29.35 -20.65
N GLY A 67 0.35 28.74 -19.77
CA GLY A 67 0.37 27.28 -19.54
C GLY A 67 1.38 26.47 -20.37
N TRP A 68 2.20 27.15 -21.17
CA TRP A 68 3.24 26.49 -21.97
C TRP A 68 4.50 26.19 -21.16
N LEU A 69 5.26 25.18 -21.57
CA LEU A 69 6.62 25.01 -21.05
C LEU A 69 7.52 26.14 -21.55
N HIS A 70 8.46 26.58 -20.71
CA HIS A 70 9.38 27.67 -21.05
C HIS A 70 10.40 27.25 -22.12
N SER A 71 10.58 28.10 -23.12
CA SER A 71 11.64 27.96 -24.15
C SER A 71 13.05 28.27 -23.62
N GLN A 72 13.16 28.84 -22.42
CA GLN A 72 14.42 29.07 -21.73
C GLN A 72 14.59 28.06 -20.60
N ARG A 73 15.84 27.78 -20.20
CA ARG A 73 16.15 26.96 -19.02
C ARG A 73 15.54 27.60 -17.77
N LYS A 74 14.75 26.84 -17.01
CA LYS A 74 14.16 27.23 -15.72
C LYS A 74 14.44 26.17 -14.68
N SER A 75 14.65 26.62 -13.44
CA SER A 75 14.81 25.75 -12.28
C SER A 75 13.46 25.21 -11.80
N LEU A 76 13.43 23.97 -11.29
CA LEU A 76 12.24 23.45 -10.62
C LEU A 76 11.87 24.30 -9.40
N ALA A 77 10.57 24.47 -9.16
CA ALA A 77 10.07 25.20 -8.01
C ALA A 77 10.01 24.29 -6.76
N ILE A 78 11.18 23.82 -6.33
CA ILE A 78 11.30 22.97 -5.13
C ILE A 78 10.84 23.74 -3.90
N SER A 79 9.83 23.20 -3.21
CA SER A 79 9.29 23.78 -1.98
C SER A 79 10.20 23.52 -0.77
N GLY A 80 10.10 24.38 0.26
CA GLY A 80 10.79 24.20 1.53
C GLY A 80 12.14 24.91 1.66
N ARG A 81 12.63 25.00 2.90
CA ARG A 81 13.85 25.75 3.25
C ARG A 81 15.14 25.02 2.88
N LYS A 82 15.15 23.69 2.97
CA LYS A 82 16.32 22.85 2.68
C LYS A 82 16.15 22.20 1.32
N ARG A 83 17.07 22.54 0.42
CA ARG A 83 17.06 22.14 -1.00
C ARG A 83 18.42 21.53 -1.35
N TYR A 84 18.39 20.54 -2.21
CA TYR A 84 19.53 19.68 -2.50
C TYR A 84 19.63 19.43 -4.00
N THR A 85 20.86 19.18 -4.45
CA THR A 85 21.17 18.85 -5.85
C THR A 85 21.57 17.40 -6.03
N LYS A 86 22.00 16.72 -4.96
CA LYS A 86 22.44 15.33 -5.04
C LYS A 86 22.25 14.59 -3.72
N VAL A 87 21.89 13.32 -3.81
CA VAL A 87 21.90 12.30 -2.78
C VAL A 87 23.22 11.53 -2.91
N ASP A 88 24.14 11.72 -1.97
CA ASP A 88 25.42 11.00 -1.96
C ASP A 88 25.32 9.68 -1.18
N GLY A 89 24.42 9.59 -0.20
CA GLY A 89 24.38 8.42 0.66
C GLY A 89 23.68 8.59 2.00
N ILE A 90 23.95 7.65 2.88
CA ILE A 90 23.46 7.64 4.27
C ILE A 90 24.53 7.09 5.20
N LYS A 91 24.55 7.62 6.42
CA LYS A 91 25.45 7.22 7.50
C LYS A 91 24.66 6.78 8.71
N PHE A 92 24.98 5.61 9.23
CA PHE A 92 24.41 5.04 10.44
C PHE A 92 25.44 5.05 11.55
N ASN A 93 25.08 5.58 12.71
CA ASN A 93 25.83 5.33 13.92
C ASN A 93 25.27 4.08 14.61
N ILE A 94 26.10 3.03 14.75
CA ILE A 94 25.68 1.71 15.20
C ILE A 94 25.25 1.72 16.67
N ILE A 95 25.89 2.57 17.49
CA ILE A 95 25.62 2.65 18.93
C ILE A 95 24.32 3.40 19.21
N THR A 96 24.14 4.56 18.57
CA THR A 96 23.01 5.47 18.86
C THR A 96 21.78 5.21 17.99
N GLY A 97 21.91 4.40 16.93
CA GLY A 97 20.89 4.26 15.89
C GLY A 97 20.68 5.51 15.05
N LYS A 98 21.49 6.57 15.24
CA LYS A 98 21.33 7.84 14.54
C LYS A 98 21.64 7.66 13.05
N VAL A 99 20.69 8.13 12.22
CA VAL A 99 20.81 8.14 10.77
C VAL A 99 21.10 9.56 10.29
N THR A 100 22.10 9.72 9.44
CA THR A 100 22.48 11.00 8.83
C THR A 100 22.49 10.86 7.31
N PHE A 101 21.66 11.65 6.63
CA PHE A 101 21.68 11.73 5.17
C PHE A 101 22.90 12.52 4.68
N LEU A 102 23.60 11.97 3.70
CA LEU A 102 24.70 12.63 3.01
C LEU A 102 24.12 13.26 1.73
N LEU A 103 23.86 14.58 1.79
CA LEU A 103 23.18 15.32 0.73
C LEU A 103 23.99 16.54 0.33
N VAL A 104 24.07 16.84 -0.96
CA VAL A 104 24.71 18.05 -1.48
C VAL A 104 23.68 19.19 -1.50
N PRO A 105 23.89 20.26 -0.72
CA PRO A 105 22.93 21.35 -0.64
C PRO A 105 23.01 22.28 -1.86
N ALA A 106 21.86 22.74 -2.34
CA ALA A 106 21.76 23.72 -3.42
C ALA A 106 22.11 25.13 -2.88
N ARG A 107 23.41 25.45 -2.78
CA ARG A 107 23.90 26.71 -2.17
C ARG A 107 24.48 27.72 -3.17
N TYR A 108 24.85 27.29 -4.36
CA TYR A 108 25.59 28.14 -5.30
C TYR A 108 24.75 28.60 -6.50
N PRO A 109 24.95 29.84 -6.98
CA PRO A 109 24.41 30.29 -8.26
C PRO A 109 24.86 29.31 -9.37
N GLY A 110 23.92 28.64 -10.04
CA GLY A 110 24.19 27.65 -11.09
C GLY A 110 23.82 26.20 -10.73
N HIS A 111 23.65 25.88 -9.44
CA HIS A 111 23.17 24.57 -9.01
C HIS A 111 21.66 24.58 -8.82
N THR A 112 20.96 24.00 -9.79
CA THR A 112 19.51 23.85 -9.79
C THR A 112 19.12 22.87 -8.69
N ALA A 113 18.33 23.30 -7.71
CA ALA A 113 17.78 22.39 -6.72
C ALA A 113 16.95 21.31 -7.43
N LEU A 114 17.25 20.05 -7.14
CA LEU A 114 16.55 18.90 -7.71
C LEU A 114 15.54 18.31 -6.74
N PHE A 115 15.78 18.38 -5.42
CA PHE A 115 14.84 17.88 -4.41
C PHE A 115 14.95 18.65 -3.09
N GLY A 116 13.95 18.48 -2.24
CA GLY A 116 13.83 19.17 -0.95
C GLY A 116 13.65 18.20 0.22
N SER A 117 13.58 18.75 1.43
CA SER A 117 13.27 17.97 2.64
C SER A 117 11.90 17.27 2.57
N ASN A 118 10.95 17.85 1.84
CA ASN A 118 9.62 17.26 1.66
C ASN A 118 9.69 15.97 0.84
N ASP A 119 10.55 15.90 -0.17
CA ASP A 119 10.75 14.68 -0.97
C ASP A 119 11.33 13.54 -0.12
N ILE A 120 12.28 13.87 0.76
CA ILE A 120 12.84 12.89 1.70
C ILE A 120 11.75 12.41 2.65
N ALA A 121 10.96 13.32 3.23
CA ALA A 121 9.86 12.94 4.10
C ALA A 121 8.84 12.03 3.38
N ASP A 122 8.43 12.41 2.16
CA ASP A 122 7.51 11.62 1.34
C ASP A 122 8.06 10.21 1.07
N VAL A 123 9.30 10.08 0.61
CA VAL A 123 9.89 8.76 0.30
C VAL A 123 9.95 7.88 1.54
N PHE A 124 10.46 8.40 2.65
CA PHE A 124 10.70 7.60 3.86
C PHE A 124 9.41 7.31 4.63
N MET A 125 8.54 8.30 4.82
CA MET A 125 7.28 8.12 5.56
C MET A 125 6.27 7.28 4.78
N LYS A 126 6.22 7.44 3.45
CA LYS A 126 5.30 6.66 2.60
C LYS A 126 5.89 5.35 2.08
N GLY A 127 7.13 5.04 2.49
CA GLY A 127 7.75 3.75 2.24
C GLY A 127 8.09 3.46 0.78
N ILE A 128 8.42 4.48 -0.01
CA ILE A 128 8.60 4.42 -1.46
C ILE A 128 10.01 3.93 -1.79
N THR A 129 10.20 2.61 -1.94
CA THR A 129 11.50 2.05 -2.34
C THR A 129 11.69 1.98 -3.85
N LYS A 130 10.59 1.87 -4.60
CA LYS A 130 10.53 1.84 -6.05
C LYS A 130 9.30 2.60 -6.53
N ALA A 131 9.32 3.10 -7.75
CA ALA A 131 8.20 3.79 -8.36
C ALA A 131 7.97 3.27 -9.78
N ILE A 132 6.71 3.04 -10.13
CA ILE A 132 6.24 2.69 -11.47
C ILE A 132 5.18 3.72 -11.85
N PHE A 133 5.21 4.17 -13.09
CA PHE A 133 4.26 5.13 -13.63
C PHE A 133 3.96 4.76 -15.08
N THR A 134 2.70 4.89 -15.48
CA THR A 134 2.26 4.77 -16.88
C THR A 134 1.02 5.63 -17.12
N LEU A 135 0.83 5.98 -18.38
CA LEU A 135 -0.39 6.61 -18.89
C LEU A 135 -0.99 5.67 -19.94
N ASP A 136 -2.02 4.96 -19.52
CA ASP A 136 -2.66 3.92 -20.31
C ASP A 136 -3.88 4.46 -21.06
N GLN A 137 -4.30 3.75 -22.10
CA GLN A 137 -5.59 3.99 -22.73
C GLN A 137 -6.71 3.79 -21.69
N PRO A 138 -7.61 4.77 -21.47
CA PRO A 138 -8.66 4.63 -20.47
C PRO A 138 -9.72 3.59 -20.84
N ASP A 139 -9.90 3.38 -22.15
CA ASP A 139 -10.92 2.55 -22.74
C ASP A 139 -10.41 1.97 -24.07
N ASN A 140 -10.32 0.64 -24.14
CA ASN A 140 -9.76 -0.06 -25.30
C ASN A 140 -10.67 0.01 -26.53
N GLU A 141 -11.96 0.30 -26.37
CA GLU A 141 -12.89 0.47 -27.48
C GLU A 141 -12.67 1.80 -28.21
N PHE A 142 -12.07 2.78 -27.54
CA PHE A 142 -11.86 4.13 -28.04
C PHE A 142 -10.39 4.38 -28.38
N LEU A 143 -9.96 3.98 -29.57
CA LEU A 143 -8.56 4.12 -30.03
C LEU A 143 -8.05 5.57 -30.04
N SER A 144 -8.93 6.52 -30.36
CA SER A 144 -8.59 7.95 -30.43
C SER A 144 -8.95 8.73 -29.15
N HIS A 145 -8.94 8.07 -27.99
CA HIS A 145 -9.38 8.69 -26.73
C HIS A 145 -8.52 9.93 -26.38
N PRO A 146 -9.12 11.11 -26.14
CA PRO A 146 -8.38 12.36 -25.93
C PRO A 146 -7.69 12.45 -24.56
N PHE A 147 -7.91 11.48 -23.67
CA PHE A 147 -7.26 11.35 -22.38
C PHE A 147 -6.51 10.04 -22.24
N GLN A 148 -5.48 10.05 -21.38
CA GLN A 148 -4.83 8.85 -20.87
C GLN A 148 -5.09 8.71 -19.38
N LYS A 149 -5.18 7.46 -18.90
CA LYS A 149 -5.39 7.13 -17.50
C LYS A 149 -4.05 6.96 -16.81
N MET A 150 -3.81 7.82 -15.82
CA MET A 150 -2.64 7.70 -14.95
C MET A 150 -2.74 6.48 -14.05
N LYS A 151 -1.74 5.60 -14.11
CA LYS A 151 -1.53 4.50 -13.17
C LYS A 151 -0.14 4.60 -12.57
N TYR A 152 -0.03 4.31 -11.28
CA TYR A 152 1.23 4.38 -10.56
C TYR A 152 1.27 3.39 -9.40
N ALA A 153 2.48 3.01 -9.00
CA ALA A 153 2.73 2.19 -7.82
C ALA A 153 4.05 2.60 -7.16
N PRO A 154 4.17 2.59 -5.82
CA PRO A 154 3.14 2.24 -4.85
C PRO A 154 2.08 3.33 -4.67
N ALA A 155 0.96 3.00 -4.02
CA ALA A 155 -0.11 3.95 -3.70
C ALA A 155 0.38 5.19 -2.91
N GLY A 156 1.47 5.03 -2.14
CA GLY A 156 2.15 6.11 -1.41
C GLY A 156 2.67 7.24 -2.30
N LEU A 157 2.81 7.05 -3.61
CA LEU A 157 3.15 8.13 -4.55
C LEU A 157 2.07 9.21 -4.65
N MET A 158 0.83 8.90 -4.29
CA MET A 158 -0.28 9.84 -4.40
C MET A 158 0.03 11.16 -3.65
N LYS A 159 -0.23 12.30 -4.31
CA LYS A 159 0.01 13.65 -3.79
C LYS A 159 1.46 13.91 -3.37
N THR A 160 2.43 13.29 -4.05
CA THR A 160 3.86 13.59 -3.88
C THR A 160 4.38 14.37 -5.07
N GLN A 161 5.42 15.19 -4.86
CA GLN A 161 6.17 15.77 -5.97
C GLN A 161 6.97 14.70 -6.76
N TYR A 162 7.11 13.48 -6.23
CA TYR A 162 7.67 12.35 -6.96
C TYR A 162 6.71 11.91 -8.08
N LEU A 163 5.41 11.73 -7.77
CA LEU A 163 4.42 11.40 -8.81
C LEU A 163 4.31 12.48 -9.88
N ALA A 164 4.35 13.76 -9.49
CA ALA A 164 4.41 14.86 -10.45
C ALA A 164 5.64 14.74 -11.36
N THR A 165 6.82 14.42 -10.80
CA THR A 165 8.04 14.23 -11.60
C THR A 165 7.91 13.06 -12.59
N LEU A 166 7.30 11.96 -12.17
CA LEU A 166 7.04 10.79 -13.04
C LEU A 166 6.11 11.18 -14.20
N LEU A 167 5.00 11.86 -13.92
CA LEU A 167 4.07 12.37 -14.93
C LEU A 167 4.76 13.31 -15.93
N HIS A 168 5.53 14.28 -15.43
CA HIS A 168 6.16 15.28 -16.28
C HIS A 168 7.29 14.73 -17.15
N THR A 169 8.10 13.81 -16.63
CA THR A 169 9.16 13.16 -17.42
C THR A 169 8.58 12.29 -18.53
N ASP A 170 7.48 11.57 -18.26
CA ASP A 170 6.74 10.81 -19.29
C ASP A 170 6.13 11.74 -20.36
N TYR A 171 5.50 12.84 -19.94
CA TYR A 171 4.95 13.85 -20.85
C TYR A 171 6.03 14.48 -21.75
N LEU A 172 7.18 14.88 -21.16
CA LEU A 172 8.31 15.42 -21.92
C LEU A 172 8.81 14.41 -22.95
N LEU A 173 8.95 13.14 -22.57
CA LEU A 173 9.37 12.08 -23.47
C LEU A 173 8.39 11.95 -24.65
N LYS A 174 7.08 11.92 -24.38
CA LYS A 174 6.05 11.88 -25.42
C LYS A 174 6.08 13.09 -26.34
N PHE A 175 6.23 14.30 -25.79
CA PHE A 175 6.33 15.50 -26.61
C PHE A 175 7.56 15.46 -27.51
N MET A 176 8.70 15.01 -26.99
CA MET A 176 9.94 14.88 -27.78
C MET A 176 9.85 13.79 -28.86
N THR A 177 9.17 12.68 -28.60
CA THR A 177 9.02 11.61 -29.60
C THR A 177 8.01 11.96 -30.70
N THR A 178 6.88 12.58 -30.33
CA THR A 178 5.77 12.93 -31.25
C THR A 178 5.91 14.30 -31.92
N GLY A 179 6.82 15.13 -31.44
CA GLY A 179 6.99 16.49 -31.95
C GLY A 179 5.92 17.49 -31.54
N MET A 180 4.91 17.09 -30.75
CA MET A 180 3.79 17.94 -30.34
C MET A 180 3.79 18.23 -28.83
N GLU A 181 3.68 19.50 -28.45
CA GLU A 181 3.50 19.95 -27.07
C GLU A 181 2.02 20.28 -26.82
N ILE A 182 1.49 19.84 -25.68
CA ILE A 182 0.13 20.16 -25.23
C ILE A 182 0.21 21.20 -24.09
N ASN A 183 -0.56 22.27 -24.20
CA ASN A 183 -0.67 23.30 -23.18
C ASN A 183 -1.36 22.76 -21.91
N SER A 184 -1.01 23.28 -20.72
CA SER A 184 -1.63 22.83 -19.45
C SER A 184 -2.95 23.50 -19.09
N LYS A 185 -3.38 24.52 -19.83
CA LYS A 185 -4.60 25.28 -19.63
C LYS A 185 -5.59 25.01 -20.74
N TRP A 186 -6.87 24.99 -20.40
CA TRP A 186 -7.96 24.93 -21.34
C TRP A 186 -7.85 26.04 -22.41
N PRO A 187 -8.04 25.74 -23.72
CA PRO A 187 -8.54 24.49 -24.32
C PRO A 187 -7.49 23.41 -24.61
N PHE A 188 -6.37 23.42 -23.88
CA PHE A 188 -5.21 22.56 -24.08
C PHE A 188 -4.69 22.62 -25.53
N PRO A 189 -4.48 23.81 -26.12
CA PRO A 189 -4.00 23.91 -27.49
C PRO A 189 -2.71 23.12 -27.69
N MET A 190 -2.48 22.67 -28.92
CA MET A 190 -1.29 21.95 -29.32
C MET A 190 -0.37 22.86 -30.14
N ARG A 191 0.95 22.68 -30.02
CA ARG A 191 1.94 23.35 -30.88
C ARG A 191 3.10 22.43 -31.19
N GLU A 192 3.84 22.74 -32.24
CA GLU A 192 5.10 22.04 -32.48
C GLU A 192 6.11 22.29 -31.35
N THR A 193 6.77 21.24 -30.90
CA THR A 193 7.83 21.32 -29.89
C THR A 193 9.01 22.18 -30.34
N SER A 194 9.26 22.22 -31.66
CA SER A 194 10.28 23.04 -32.34
C SER A 194 10.06 24.55 -32.08
N GLU A 195 8.81 24.96 -31.95
CA GLU A 195 8.39 26.34 -31.64
C GLU A 195 8.36 26.61 -30.14
N GLY A 196 8.25 25.56 -29.35
CA GLY A 196 8.09 25.58 -27.90
C GLY A 196 9.36 25.28 -27.11
N PHE A 197 9.24 24.33 -26.18
CA PHE A 197 10.27 24.07 -25.17
C PHE A 197 11.59 23.54 -25.75
N MET A 198 11.59 22.93 -26.93
CA MET A 198 12.82 22.38 -27.54
C MET A 198 13.83 23.48 -27.92
N LYS A 199 13.39 24.74 -28.04
CA LYS A 199 14.28 25.90 -28.22
C LYS A 199 15.30 26.05 -27.10
N ARG A 200 15.04 25.47 -25.92
CA ARG A 200 15.96 25.52 -24.77
C ARG A 200 17.21 24.67 -24.96
N LEU A 201 17.15 23.67 -25.83
CA LEU A 201 18.26 22.76 -26.12
C LEU A 201 19.27 23.41 -27.09
N PRO A 202 20.56 23.05 -27.02
CA PRO A 202 21.53 23.41 -28.05
C PRO A 202 21.19 22.72 -29.38
N LYS A 203 21.61 23.31 -30.51
CA LYS A 203 21.28 22.81 -31.86
C LYS A 203 21.68 21.35 -32.10
N ARG A 204 22.79 20.91 -31.50
CA ARG A 204 23.22 19.50 -31.53
C ARG A 204 22.16 18.58 -30.91
N LEU A 205 21.67 18.88 -29.70
CA LEU A 205 20.64 18.10 -29.03
C LEU A 205 19.28 18.20 -29.73
N GLN A 206 18.91 19.39 -30.25
CA GLN A 206 17.71 19.52 -31.10
C GLN A 206 17.78 18.58 -32.32
N GLY A 207 18.96 18.44 -32.93
CA GLY A 207 19.18 17.51 -34.05
C GLY A 207 19.11 16.04 -33.63
N LEU A 208 19.69 15.69 -32.48
CA LEU A 208 19.70 14.34 -31.93
C LEU A 208 18.35 13.88 -31.38
N LEU A 209 17.48 14.83 -31.00
CA LEU A 209 16.15 14.60 -30.42
C LEU A 209 15.03 15.06 -31.37
N LYS A 210 15.28 15.05 -32.68
CA LYS A 210 14.20 15.25 -33.65
C LYS A 210 13.06 14.25 -33.40
N PRO A 211 11.80 14.66 -33.59
CA PRO A 211 10.65 13.76 -33.51
C PRO A 211 10.83 12.54 -34.42
N ILE A 212 10.21 11.43 -34.05
CA ILE A 212 10.33 10.15 -34.78
C ILE A 212 9.94 10.34 -36.24
N GLU A 213 8.88 11.11 -36.50
CA GLU A 213 8.40 11.37 -37.85
C GLU A 213 9.39 12.11 -38.74
N MET A 214 10.33 12.85 -38.15
CA MET A 214 11.32 13.63 -38.88
C MET A 214 12.64 12.89 -39.11
N ARG A 215 12.79 11.66 -38.59
CA ARG A 215 14.03 10.88 -38.66
C ARG A 215 14.16 10.01 -39.91
N ASN A 216 13.06 9.66 -40.56
CA ASN A 216 13.11 8.81 -41.75
C ASN A 216 12.15 9.30 -42.85
N LYS A 217 12.61 9.25 -44.11
CA LYS A 217 11.78 9.62 -45.28
C LYS A 217 10.83 8.50 -45.72
N LEU A 218 11.13 7.26 -45.33
CA LEU A 218 10.34 6.08 -45.61
C LEU A 218 9.50 5.75 -44.37
N PHE A 219 8.43 6.52 -44.18
CA PHE A 219 7.45 6.20 -43.16
C PHE A 219 6.78 4.87 -43.50
N SER A 220 7.05 3.82 -42.73
CA SER A 220 6.03 2.79 -42.54
C SER A 220 4.98 3.40 -41.62
N ARG A 221 3.93 3.99 -42.20
CA ARG A 221 2.72 4.30 -41.43
C ARG A 221 2.27 2.99 -40.75
N GLY A 222 2.10 3.00 -39.43
CA GLY A 222 1.37 1.93 -38.72
C GLY A 222 2.08 1.22 -37.56
N ASN A 223 3.35 1.50 -37.26
CA ASN A 223 4.03 0.84 -36.14
C ASN A 223 3.97 1.72 -34.88
N MET A 224 3.15 1.33 -33.90
CA MET A 224 3.08 2.01 -32.60
C MET A 224 4.21 1.53 -31.71
N HIS A 225 4.87 2.45 -30.99
CA HIS A 225 5.91 2.09 -30.04
C HIS A 225 5.60 2.69 -28.67
N ARG A 226 5.87 1.91 -27.62
CA ARG A 226 5.92 2.42 -26.24
C ARG A 226 7.32 2.95 -25.97
N PHE A 227 7.43 4.09 -25.31
CA PHE A 227 8.68 4.60 -24.76
C PHE A 227 8.55 4.73 -23.24
N TRP A 228 9.62 4.42 -22.49
CA TRP A 228 9.67 4.64 -21.05
C TRP A 228 11.09 4.94 -20.57
N ILE A 229 11.19 5.49 -19.36
CA ILE A 229 12.46 5.70 -18.67
C ILE A 229 12.60 4.63 -17.60
N GLU A 230 13.76 3.97 -17.58
CA GLU A 230 14.11 2.96 -16.59
C GLU A 230 15.39 3.36 -15.86
N ALA A 231 15.33 3.36 -14.53
CA ALA A 231 16.51 3.47 -13.70
C ALA A 231 17.24 2.11 -13.67
N GLY A 232 18.53 2.12 -14.00
CA GLY A 232 19.41 0.98 -13.85
C GLY A 232 19.83 0.73 -12.40
N ASP A 233 20.68 -0.27 -12.22
CA ASP A 233 21.19 -0.60 -10.91
C ASP A 233 22.17 0.48 -10.39
N PRO A 234 21.94 1.03 -9.19
CA PRO A 234 22.87 1.95 -8.57
C PRO A 234 24.17 1.23 -8.22
N ILE A 235 25.31 1.83 -8.56
CA ILE A 235 26.59 1.44 -7.96
C ILE A 235 26.64 2.04 -6.55
N TYR A 236 27.00 1.25 -5.54
CA TYR A 236 27.16 1.76 -4.19
C TYR A 236 28.38 1.15 -3.49
N GLU A 237 28.92 1.91 -2.54
CA GLU A 237 30.02 1.51 -1.67
C GLU A 237 29.53 1.48 -0.22
N CYS A 238 29.95 0.46 0.53
CA CYS A 238 29.70 0.35 1.96
C CYS A 238 31.03 0.39 2.72
N THR A 239 31.18 1.34 3.64
CA THR A 239 32.36 1.43 4.52
C THR A 239 31.93 1.29 5.97
N ILE A 240 32.64 0.46 6.73
CA ILE A 240 32.41 0.24 8.17
C ILE A 240 33.63 0.77 8.93
N SER A 241 33.41 1.79 9.77
CA SER A 241 34.44 2.36 10.64
C SER A 241 34.23 1.85 12.06
N LYS A 242 35.17 1.01 12.54
CA LYS A 242 35.17 0.51 13.92
C LYS A 242 35.50 1.62 14.93
N GLU A 243 36.33 2.58 14.55
CA GLU A 243 36.73 3.69 15.42
C GLU A 243 35.57 4.64 15.72
N THR A 244 34.77 4.96 14.70
CA THR A 244 33.63 5.89 14.84
C THR A 244 32.30 5.18 15.12
N ASN A 245 32.27 3.85 15.06
CA ASN A 245 31.04 3.03 15.10
C ASN A 245 30.03 3.47 14.03
N GLU A 246 30.51 3.70 12.80
CA GLU A 246 29.69 4.18 11.70
C GLU A 246 29.71 3.22 10.51
N ILE A 247 28.54 3.05 9.89
CA ILE A 247 28.38 2.42 8.58
C ILE A 247 27.97 3.51 7.60
N ILE A 248 28.72 3.66 6.52
CA ILE A 248 28.47 4.65 5.48
C ILE A 248 28.14 3.92 4.19
N TYR A 249 26.95 4.17 3.64
CA TYR A 249 26.60 3.77 2.29
C TYR A 249 26.70 4.99 1.38
N ARG A 250 27.57 4.95 0.38
CA ARG A 250 27.64 5.96 -0.68
C ARG A 250 27.02 5.40 -1.95
N ILE A 251 26.14 6.15 -2.58
CA ILE A 251 25.50 5.78 -3.84
C ILE A 251 26.10 6.63 -4.95
N GLY A 252 26.62 5.96 -5.98
CA GLY A 252 27.07 6.59 -7.22
C GLY A 252 25.90 7.10 -8.06
N ASP A 253 26.18 7.42 -9.31
CA ASP A 253 25.12 7.84 -10.21
C ASP A 253 24.31 6.65 -10.71
N VAL A 254 22.98 6.84 -10.81
CA VAL A 254 22.05 5.82 -11.28
C VAL A 254 21.94 5.95 -12.79
N PRO A 255 22.34 4.95 -13.59
CA PRO A 255 22.17 4.99 -15.02
C PRO A 255 20.68 5.12 -15.36
N MET A 256 20.33 6.01 -16.29
CA MET A 256 18.95 6.20 -16.72
C MET A 256 18.85 5.86 -18.21
N TYR A 257 17.94 4.94 -18.53
CA TYR A 257 17.77 4.43 -19.89
C TYR A 257 16.42 4.84 -20.44
N VAL A 258 16.39 5.40 -21.64
CA VAL A 258 15.17 5.46 -22.44
C VAL A 258 15.08 4.17 -23.22
N LYS A 259 14.03 3.41 -22.96
CA LYS A 259 13.72 2.17 -23.67
C LYS A 259 12.53 2.38 -24.59
N GLN A 260 12.44 1.50 -25.57
CA GLN A 260 11.33 1.43 -26.51
C GLN A 260 10.90 -0.01 -26.71
N HIS A 261 9.64 -0.20 -27.10
CA HIS A 261 9.13 -1.49 -27.51
C HIS A 261 8.09 -1.31 -28.62
N LEU A 262 8.19 -2.14 -29.67
CA LEU A 262 7.18 -2.18 -30.73
C LEU A 262 5.89 -2.79 -30.19
N LEU A 263 4.77 -2.19 -30.56
CA LEU A 263 3.44 -2.66 -30.20
C LEU A 263 2.72 -3.17 -31.44
N ARG A 264 1.93 -4.23 -31.27
CA ARG A 264 1.02 -4.78 -32.29
C ARG A 264 -0.35 -5.03 -31.68
N TYR A 265 -1.39 -4.96 -32.50
CA TYR A 265 -2.69 -5.46 -32.11
C TYR A 265 -2.66 -6.99 -32.11
N ASP A 266 -3.13 -7.59 -31.02
CA ASP A 266 -3.44 -9.02 -30.98
C ASP A 266 -4.76 -9.32 -31.72
N ASP A 267 -5.14 -10.60 -31.75
CA ASP A 267 -6.35 -11.06 -32.43
C ASP A 267 -7.64 -10.47 -31.80
N GLU A 268 -7.56 -10.02 -30.55
CA GLU A 268 -8.62 -9.35 -29.80
C GLU A 268 -8.65 -7.83 -30.01
N GLY A 269 -7.74 -7.27 -30.83
CA GLY A 269 -7.66 -5.83 -31.08
C GLY A 269 -7.09 -5.04 -29.90
N THR A 270 -6.39 -5.70 -28.97
CA THR A 270 -5.65 -5.08 -27.88
C THR A 270 -4.21 -4.83 -28.28
N LEU A 271 -3.69 -3.65 -27.92
CA LEU A 271 -2.31 -3.28 -28.22
C LEU A 271 -1.35 -3.96 -27.24
N VAL A 272 -0.57 -4.93 -27.72
CA VAL A 272 0.37 -5.74 -26.94
C VAL A 272 1.82 -5.59 -27.42
N ASP A 273 2.75 -5.93 -26.54
CA ASP A 273 4.19 -5.92 -26.79
C ASP A 273 4.57 -6.97 -27.86
N ASP A 274 5.23 -6.52 -28.93
CA ASP A 274 5.67 -7.38 -30.03
C ASP A 274 6.98 -8.09 -29.70
N ASN A 275 6.85 -9.31 -29.19
CA ASN A 275 7.98 -10.17 -28.88
C ASN A 275 8.62 -10.85 -30.11
N SER A 276 8.15 -10.56 -31.34
CA SER A 276 8.67 -11.19 -32.57
C SER A 276 9.97 -10.60 -33.10
N ILE A 277 10.44 -9.48 -32.54
CA ILE A 277 11.73 -8.88 -32.92
C ILE A 277 12.86 -9.75 -32.35
N GLY A 278 13.55 -10.47 -33.25
CA GLY A 278 14.69 -11.33 -32.93
C GLY A 278 15.90 -10.54 -32.41
N SER A 279 16.97 -11.27 -32.07
CA SER A 279 18.21 -10.77 -31.44
C SER A 279 19.06 -9.80 -32.26
N GLU A 280 18.57 -9.28 -33.39
CA GLU A 280 19.29 -8.30 -34.20
C GLU A 280 19.21 -6.90 -33.58
N PRO A 281 20.28 -6.08 -33.67
CA PRO A 281 20.27 -4.74 -33.11
C PRO A 281 19.25 -3.87 -33.85
N ASP A 282 18.25 -3.38 -33.10
CA ASP A 282 17.20 -2.53 -33.64
C ASP A 282 17.78 -1.21 -34.17
N ARG A 283 17.59 -0.96 -35.46
CA ARG A 283 18.02 0.24 -36.18
C ARG A 283 16.86 1.19 -36.50
N SER A 284 15.68 0.94 -35.95
CA SER A 284 14.50 1.78 -36.10
C SER A 284 14.76 3.24 -35.69
N PRO A 285 14.06 4.22 -36.28
CA PRO A 285 14.08 5.60 -35.80
C PRO A 285 13.81 5.74 -34.30
N GLU A 286 12.96 4.87 -33.76
CA GLU A 286 12.60 4.75 -32.36
C GLU A 286 13.78 4.29 -31.51
N ALA A 287 14.47 3.22 -31.90
CA ALA A 287 15.70 2.78 -31.25
C ALA A 287 16.81 3.84 -31.32
N GLN A 288 16.94 4.54 -32.45
CA GLN A 288 17.90 5.64 -32.59
C GLN A 288 17.57 6.81 -31.67
N PHE A 289 16.28 7.16 -31.50
CA PHE A 289 15.85 8.17 -30.53
C PHE A 289 16.18 7.73 -29.11
N ALA A 290 15.77 6.52 -28.73
CA ALA A 290 15.96 5.98 -27.39
C ALA A 290 17.45 5.92 -27.01
N LYS A 291 18.30 5.45 -27.94
CA LYS A 291 19.75 5.45 -27.77
C LYS A 291 20.32 6.86 -27.66
N ALA A 292 19.96 7.78 -28.57
CA ALA A 292 20.47 9.15 -28.53
C ALA A 292 20.07 9.89 -27.24
N PHE A 293 18.85 9.66 -26.75
CA PHE A 293 18.39 10.21 -25.49
C PHE A 293 19.20 9.63 -24.33
N THR A 294 19.32 8.31 -24.25
CA THR A 294 20.10 7.60 -23.21
C THR A 294 21.55 8.09 -23.16
N ASP A 295 22.23 8.14 -24.30
CA ASP A 295 23.63 8.56 -24.40
C ASP A 295 23.86 10.02 -23.99
N ASN A 296 22.81 10.86 -24.00
CA ASN A 296 22.88 12.28 -23.67
C ASN A 296 21.98 12.63 -22.45
N TYR A 297 21.57 11.65 -21.64
CA TYR A 297 20.55 11.84 -20.59
C TYR A 297 20.90 12.96 -19.61
N GLU A 298 22.16 13.01 -19.14
CA GLU A 298 22.62 14.03 -18.20
C GLU A 298 22.61 15.44 -18.82
N GLU A 299 23.07 15.56 -20.07
CA GLU A 299 23.10 16.85 -20.77
C GLU A 299 21.68 17.35 -21.05
N ILE A 300 20.77 16.46 -21.47
CA ILE A 300 19.35 16.76 -21.63
C ILE A 300 18.77 17.19 -20.28
N GLY A 301 19.08 16.45 -19.20
CA GLY A 301 18.67 16.74 -17.84
C GLY A 301 19.14 18.10 -17.31
N ALA A 302 20.28 18.61 -17.80
CA ALA A 302 20.72 19.97 -17.46
C ALA A 302 19.72 21.04 -17.94
N TYR A 303 19.04 20.79 -19.06
CA TYR A 303 18.00 21.67 -19.61
C TYR A 303 16.59 21.34 -19.10
N PHE A 304 16.34 20.07 -18.79
CA PHE A 304 15.10 19.52 -18.23
C PHE A 304 15.38 18.86 -16.88
N PRO A 305 15.50 19.65 -15.80
CA PRO A 305 15.91 19.14 -14.47
C PRO A 305 14.99 18.06 -13.90
N GLU A 306 13.79 17.88 -14.46
CA GLU A 306 12.87 16.78 -14.17
C GLU A 306 13.56 15.40 -14.33
N PHE A 307 14.39 15.23 -15.36
CA PHE A 307 15.11 13.97 -15.63
C PHE A 307 16.22 13.69 -14.60
N LEU A 308 16.97 14.72 -14.19
CA LEU A 308 17.99 14.57 -13.14
C LEU A 308 17.33 14.37 -11.77
N ARG A 309 16.21 15.04 -11.52
CA ARG A 309 15.41 14.84 -10.31
C ARG A 309 14.93 13.39 -10.19
N LEU A 310 14.50 12.76 -11.29
CA LEU A 310 14.10 11.36 -11.28
C LEU A 310 15.23 10.43 -10.78
N GLN A 311 16.47 10.69 -11.21
CA GLN A 311 17.66 9.98 -10.76
C GLN A 311 17.86 10.09 -9.24
N GLU A 312 17.75 11.31 -8.69
CA GLU A 312 17.93 11.57 -7.27
C GLU A 312 16.80 10.98 -6.40
N LEU A 313 15.56 11.00 -6.89
CA LEU A 313 14.42 10.37 -6.21
C LEU A 313 14.55 8.83 -6.19
N ALA A 314 15.12 8.22 -7.24
CA ALA A 314 15.45 6.80 -7.25
C ALA A 314 16.50 6.46 -6.18
N LYS A 315 17.55 7.28 -6.04
CA LYS A 315 18.57 7.11 -4.98
C LYS A 315 17.95 7.13 -3.57
N LEU A 316 16.97 8.00 -3.30
CA LEU A 316 16.27 8.00 -2.00
C LEU A 316 15.56 6.66 -1.72
N GLY A 317 14.93 6.05 -2.73
CA GLY A 317 14.31 4.73 -2.60
C GLY A 317 15.31 3.62 -2.28
N VAL A 318 16.52 3.70 -2.85
CA VAL A 318 17.64 2.79 -2.54
C VAL A 318 18.10 2.97 -1.10
N LEU A 319 18.27 4.21 -0.64
CA LEU A 319 18.64 4.48 0.77
C LEU A 319 17.61 3.95 1.75
N LEU A 320 16.31 4.09 1.45
CA LEU A 320 15.25 3.49 2.25
C LEU A 320 15.36 1.96 2.28
N THR A 321 15.73 1.34 1.16
CA THR A 321 15.96 -0.10 1.09
C THR A 321 17.12 -0.54 2.00
N PHE A 322 18.23 0.19 2.00
CA PHE A 322 19.34 -0.06 2.95
C PHE A 322 18.89 0.12 4.41
N MET A 323 18.12 1.15 4.71
CA MET A 323 17.56 1.36 6.06
C MET A 323 16.68 0.19 6.50
N ARG A 324 15.76 -0.27 5.64
CA ARG A 324 14.89 -1.41 5.95
C ARG A 324 15.69 -2.69 6.17
N HIS A 325 16.65 -2.99 5.29
CA HIS A 325 17.51 -4.15 5.46
C HIS A 325 18.26 -4.11 6.80
N ARG A 326 18.80 -2.94 7.18
CA ARG A 326 19.50 -2.80 8.45
C ARG A 326 18.58 -2.95 9.65
N TYR A 327 17.39 -2.36 9.59
CA TYR A 327 16.38 -2.51 10.64
C TYR A 327 15.97 -3.97 10.82
N THR A 328 15.71 -4.70 9.73
CA THR A 328 15.38 -6.13 9.79
C THR A 328 16.54 -6.97 10.32
N SER A 329 17.78 -6.67 9.93
CA SER A 329 18.96 -7.35 10.48
C SER A 329 19.08 -7.12 12.00
N LEU A 330 18.95 -5.88 12.47
CA LEU A 330 18.99 -5.58 13.90
C LEU A 330 17.87 -6.27 14.68
N ASN A 331 16.66 -6.32 14.13
CA ASN A 331 15.54 -7.01 14.78
C ASN A 331 15.72 -8.53 14.79
N LYS A 332 16.38 -9.12 13.79
CA LYS A 332 16.73 -10.55 13.83
C LYS A 332 17.77 -10.85 14.90
N ASP A 333 18.79 -10.00 15.00
CA ASP A 333 19.81 -10.11 16.05
C ASP A 333 19.17 -10.00 17.46
N ILE A 334 18.16 -9.14 17.63
CA ILE A 334 17.39 -9.02 18.88
C ILE A 334 16.45 -10.22 19.10
N ALA A 335 15.82 -10.74 18.05
CA ALA A 335 14.87 -11.86 18.15
C ALA A 335 15.56 -13.21 18.42
N GLU A 336 16.80 -13.41 17.97
CA GLU A 336 17.61 -14.60 18.28
C GLU A 336 18.09 -14.61 19.75
N ASP A 337 18.12 -13.46 20.43
CA ASP A 337 18.52 -13.33 21.85
C ASP A 337 17.36 -13.57 22.85
N ILE A 338 16.11 -13.65 22.38
CA ILE A 338 14.97 -13.98 23.26
C ILE A 338 14.72 -15.48 23.18
N ASP A 339 15.20 -16.21 24.20
CA ASP A 339 14.95 -17.63 24.36
C ASP A 339 13.44 -17.89 24.56
N VAL A 340 12.74 -18.12 23.45
CA VAL A 340 11.30 -18.46 23.41
C VAL A 340 11.03 -19.71 24.27
N GLN A 341 12.01 -20.59 24.43
CA GLN A 341 11.89 -21.78 25.28
C GLN A 341 11.76 -21.40 26.76
N TRP A 342 12.47 -20.37 27.22
CA TRP A 342 12.36 -19.86 28.59
C TRP A 342 10.95 -19.28 28.86
N ILE A 343 10.40 -18.48 27.94
CA ILE A 343 9.05 -17.91 28.08
C ILE A 343 7.99 -19.02 28.13
N CYS A 344 8.09 -20.03 27.24
CA CYS A 344 7.20 -21.19 27.25
C CYS A 344 7.26 -21.96 28.58
N ASN A 345 8.47 -22.19 29.11
CA ASN A 345 8.65 -22.94 30.35
C ASN A 345 8.06 -22.22 31.57
N ASP A 346 8.23 -20.89 31.67
CA ASP A 346 7.68 -20.11 32.79
C ASP A 346 6.15 -19.98 32.72
N LEU A 347 5.58 -19.82 31.52
CA LEU A 347 4.13 -19.85 31.31
C LEU A 347 3.55 -21.24 31.70
N CYS A 348 4.23 -22.34 31.39
CA CYS A 348 3.82 -23.67 31.83
C CYS A 348 3.81 -23.81 33.36
N GLN A 349 4.79 -23.26 34.07
CA GLN A 349 4.83 -23.29 35.55
C GLN A 349 3.72 -22.47 36.19
N ILE A 350 3.45 -21.27 35.67
CA ILE A 350 2.36 -20.40 36.16
C ILE A 350 1.00 -21.12 36.08
N ARG A 351 0.77 -21.91 35.03
CA ARG A 351 -0.46 -22.68 34.85
C ARG A 351 -0.61 -23.83 35.86
N LEU A 352 0.48 -24.47 36.28
CA LEU A 352 0.44 -25.54 37.30
C LEU A 352 0.07 -24.98 38.68
N ASP A 353 0.47 -23.74 38.95
CA ASP A 353 0.20 -23.05 40.20
C ASP A 353 -1.18 -22.37 40.25
N LEU A 354 -1.95 -22.37 39.15
CA LEU A 354 -3.21 -21.63 39.02
C LEU A 354 -4.32 -22.46 38.40
N GLU A 355 -5.40 -22.62 39.15
CA GLU A 355 -6.64 -23.24 38.67
C GLU A 355 -7.41 -22.20 37.83
N TYR A 356 -7.09 -22.16 36.53
CA TYR A 356 -7.76 -21.29 35.56
C TYR A 356 -9.00 -22.00 34.97
N PRO A 357 -10.22 -21.46 35.15
CA PRO A 357 -11.39 -22.04 34.52
C PRO A 357 -11.40 -21.64 33.04
N LEU A 358 -10.84 -22.50 32.19
CA LEU A 358 -10.96 -22.37 30.73
C LEU A 358 -12.44 -22.33 30.31
N ASN A 359 -12.76 -21.67 29.19
CA ASN A 359 -14.05 -21.83 28.53
C ASN A 359 -14.26 -23.28 28.02
N THR A 360 -14.60 -24.16 28.94
CA THR A 360 -14.89 -25.57 28.69
C THR A 360 -16.28 -25.87 29.21
N ARG A 361 -16.93 -26.86 28.58
CA ARG A 361 -18.28 -27.26 28.96
C ARG A 361 -18.41 -27.58 30.46
N ASN A 362 -17.41 -28.25 31.03
CA ASN A 362 -17.39 -28.62 32.45
C ASN A 362 -17.34 -27.39 33.37
N ASN A 363 -16.58 -26.36 33.01
CA ASN A 363 -16.47 -25.14 33.82
C ASN A 363 -17.74 -24.29 33.71
N ILE A 364 -18.35 -24.22 32.52
CA ILE A 364 -19.65 -23.57 32.33
C ILE A 364 -20.71 -24.27 33.17
N ASP A 365 -20.77 -25.60 33.11
CA ASP A 365 -21.73 -26.38 33.90
C ASP A 365 -21.44 -26.22 35.41
N HIS A 366 -20.17 -26.20 35.83
CA HIS A 366 -19.79 -25.94 37.23
C HIS A 366 -20.30 -24.59 37.73
N GLU A 367 -20.02 -23.51 36.99
CA GLU A 367 -20.48 -22.17 37.35
C GLU A 367 -22.01 -22.08 37.33
N TYR A 368 -22.67 -22.72 36.37
CA TYR A 368 -24.13 -22.84 36.36
C TYR A 368 -24.65 -23.45 37.67
N TRP A 369 -24.03 -24.53 38.16
CA TRP A 369 -24.42 -25.14 39.43
C TRP A 369 -24.08 -24.29 40.67
N GLU A 370 -23.00 -23.50 40.64
CA GLU A 370 -22.70 -22.52 41.70
C GLU A 370 -23.76 -21.41 41.74
N ILE A 371 -24.25 -20.96 40.57
CA ILE A 371 -25.34 -19.98 40.47
C ILE A 371 -26.60 -20.50 41.15
N LEU A 372 -27.01 -21.73 40.81
CA LEU A 372 -28.21 -22.32 41.39
C LEU A 372 -28.09 -22.41 42.91
N ARG A 373 -26.94 -22.88 43.39
CA ARG A 373 -26.65 -22.97 44.83
C ARG A 373 -26.66 -21.61 45.52
N HIS A 374 -26.10 -20.58 44.90
CA HIS A 374 -26.05 -19.24 45.49
C HIS A 374 -27.44 -18.62 45.68
N HIS A 375 -28.38 -18.95 44.78
CA HIS A 375 -29.75 -18.47 44.81
C HIS A 375 -30.74 -19.44 45.50
N ASN A 376 -30.25 -20.53 46.13
CA ASN A 376 -31.07 -21.60 46.71
C ASN A 376 -32.10 -22.20 45.74
N LEU A 377 -31.75 -22.27 44.45
CA LEU A 377 -32.58 -22.86 43.40
C LEU A 377 -32.13 -24.29 43.10
N SER A 378 -33.09 -25.17 42.82
CA SER A 378 -32.86 -26.47 42.21
C SER A 378 -32.89 -26.37 40.69
N SER A 379 -32.25 -27.29 39.97
CA SER A 379 -32.39 -27.35 38.50
C SER A 379 -33.80 -27.62 38.03
N TYR A 380 -34.67 -28.13 38.92
CA TYR A 380 -36.10 -28.34 38.64
C TYR A 380 -36.92 -27.05 38.73
N ASP A 381 -36.38 -26.00 39.37
CA ASP A 381 -37.07 -24.71 39.54
C ASP A 381 -36.88 -23.78 38.33
N ILE A 382 -36.19 -24.25 37.29
CA ILE A 382 -35.75 -23.45 36.14
C ILE A 382 -36.25 -24.10 34.87
N SER A 383 -36.88 -23.32 33.99
CA SER A 383 -37.32 -23.82 32.70
C SER A 383 -36.12 -24.24 31.83
N TYR A 384 -36.36 -25.14 30.87
CA TYR A 384 -35.31 -25.53 29.93
C TYR A 384 -34.76 -24.32 29.14
N GLN A 385 -35.61 -23.34 28.84
CA GLN A 385 -35.22 -22.12 28.12
C GLN A 385 -34.31 -21.25 29.00
N ASP A 386 -34.71 -20.98 30.24
CA ASP A 386 -33.91 -20.18 31.18
C ASP A 386 -32.56 -20.82 31.47
N LYS A 387 -32.52 -22.15 31.57
CA LYS A 387 -31.26 -22.91 31.71
C LYS A 387 -30.33 -22.64 30.52
N ASN A 388 -30.83 -22.71 29.29
CA ASN A 388 -30.01 -22.47 28.10
C ASN A 388 -29.57 -21.01 28.00
N ASP A 389 -30.41 -20.08 28.38
CA ASP A 389 -30.09 -18.65 28.37
C ASP A 389 -28.99 -18.32 29.39
N ILE A 390 -29.08 -18.89 30.60
CA ILE A 390 -28.03 -18.77 31.63
C ILE A 390 -26.73 -19.41 31.13
N LEU A 391 -26.76 -20.63 30.60
CA LEU A 391 -25.56 -21.31 30.09
C LEU A 391 -24.92 -20.56 28.91
N SER A 392 -25.72 -20.01 28.01
CA SER A 392 -25.25 -19.22 26.87
C SER A 392 -24.62 -17.91 27.33
N LYS A 393 -25.18 -17.29 28.36
CA LYS A 393 -24.62 -16.07 28.96
C LYS A 393 -23.30 -16.33 29.67
N ILE A 394 -23.22 -17.42 30.46
CA ILE A 394 -21.96 -17.87 31.07
C ILE A 394 -20.92 -18.11 29.95
N HIS A 395 -21.25 -18.86 28.92
CA HIS A 395 -20.35 -19.10 27.79
C HIS A 395 -19.85 -17.81 27.14
N SER A 396 -20.75 -16.89 26.81
CA SER A 396 -20.39 -15.60 26.21
C SER A 396 -19.49 -14.75 27.11
N ASP A 397 -19.72 -14.77 28.42
CA ASP A 397 -18.87 -14.07 29.37
C ASP A 397 -17.48 -14.71 29.39
N PHE A 398 -17.39 -16.04 29.50
CA PHE A 398 -16.13 -16.78 29.43
C PHE A 398 -15.33 -16.47 28.15
N GLU A 399 -15.97 -16.47 26.96
CA GLU A 399 -15.30 -16.13 25.69
C GLU A 399 -14.75 -14.71 25.66
N LYS A 400 -15.57 -13.75 26.12
CA LYS A 400 -15.18 -12.34 26.16
C LYS A 400 -13.97 -12.15 27.08
N TYR A 401 -13.99 -12.78 28.24
CA TYR A 401 -12.93 -12.62 29.22
C TYR A 401 -11.65 -13.40 28.85
N ASP A 402 -11.76 -14.58 28.25
CA ASP A 402 -10.60 -15.29 27.67
C ASP A 402 -9.91 -14.42 26.62
N SER A 403 -10.70 -13.73 25.78
CA SER A 403 -10.19 -12.78 24.78
C SER A 403 -9.51 -11.57 25.43
N GLU A 404 -10.11 -10.98 26.47
CA GLU A 404 -9.50 -9.87 27.23
C GLU A 404 -8.21 -10.29 27.94
N LEU A 405 -8.17 -11.48 28.54
CA LEU A 405 -6.98 -12.02 29.18
C LEU A 405 -5.86 -12.25 28.16
N LEU A 406 -6.18 -12.87 27.01
CA LEU A 406 -5.22 -13.09 25.92
C LEU A 406 -4.60 -11.77 25.46
N GLU A 407 -5.40 -10.75 25.17
CA GLU A 407 -4.90 -9.45 24.72
C GLU A 407 -4.05 -8.76 25.79
N ASN A 408 -4.46 -8.82 27.06
CA ASN A 408 -3.68 -8.28 28.17
C ASN A 408 -2.34 -9.00 28.36
N MET A 409 -2.32 -10.33 28.20
CA MET A 409 -1.10 -11.13 28.29
C MET A 409 -0.17 -10.88 27.09
N VAL A 410 -0.71 -10.78 25.87
CA VAL A 410 0.05 -10.42 24.66
C VAL A 410 0.68 -9.05 24.82
N ASP A 411 -0.08 -8.06 25.27
CA ASP A 411 0.44 -6.71 25.46
C ASP A 411 1.51 -6.66 26.56
N PHE A 412 1.30 -7.37 27.68
CA PHE A 412 2.28 -7.46 28.76
C PHE A 412 3.57 -8.14 28.31
N VAL A 413 3.50 -9.34 27.72
CA VAL A 413 4.67 -10.09 27.23
C VAL A 413 5.39 -9.29 26.15
N ARG A 414 4.67 -8.61 25.25
CA ARG A 414 5.26 -7.73 24.24
C ARG A 414 6.05 -6.58 24.87
N LYS A 415 5.45 -5.89 25.83
CA LYS A 415 6.07 -4.75 26.53
C LYS A 415 7.26 -5.19 27.39
N PHE A 416 7.15 -6.35 28.03
CA PHE A 416 8.12 -6.85 28.99
C PHE A 416 9.33 -7.52 28.31
N CYS A 417 9.10 -8.28 27.23
CA CYS A 417 10.14 -8.98 26.48
C CYS A 417 10.68 -8.18 25.28
N TYR A 418 10.27 -6.91 25.09
CA TYR A 418 10.65 -6.07 23.95
C TYR A 418 10.41 -6.72 22.57
N LEU A 419 9.41 -7.60 22.45
CA LEU A 419 9.12 -8.34 21.23
C LEU A 419 8.44 -7.44 20.20
N SER A 420 8.95 -7.39 18.98
CA SER A 420 8.39 -6.56 17.90
C SER A 420 7.23 -7.22 17.14
N GLY A 421 7.06 -8.54 17.24
CA GLY A 421 6.01 -9.31 16.54
C GLY A 421 4.79 -9.58 17.41
N THR A 422 3.63 -9.00 17.07
CA THR A 422 2.37 -9.24 17.79
C THR A 422 1.73 -10.59 17.46
N ILE A 423 1.94 -11.10 16.25
CA ILE A 423 1.29 -12.32 15.77
C ILE A 423 1.93 -13.56 16.39
N GLU A 424 3.25 -13.60 16.47
CA GLU A 424 4.00 -14.73 17.03
C GLU A 424 3.76 -14.87 18.55
N VAL A 425 3.75 -13.74 19.27
CA VAL A 425 3.42 -13.71 20.72
C VAL A 425 1.98 -14.14 20.95
N ARG A 426 1.04 -13.68 20.11
CA ARG A 426 -0.37 -14.07 20.19
C ARG A 426 -0.55 -15.55 19.94
N ILE A 427 0.04 -16.12 18.89
CA ILE A 427 -0.01 -17.55 18.61
C ILE A 427 0.58 -18.38 19.77
N LEU A 428 1.65 -17.89 20.40
CA LEU A 428 2.29 -18.57 21.52
C LEU A 428 1.41 -18.59 22.78
N ILE A 429 0.81 -17.45 23.14
CA ILE A 429 -0.08 -17.34 24.30
C ILE A 429 -1.42 -18.04 24.04
N ASP A 430 -1.95 -17.96 22.82
CA ASP A 430 -3.16 -18.66 22.41
C ASP A 430 -2.97 -20.18 22.45
N ARG A 431 -1.83 -20.68 21.95
CA ARG A 431 -1.44 -22.09 22.13
C ARG A 431 -1.25 -22.48 23.59
N TRP A 432 -0.72 -21.58 24.42
CA TRP A 432 -0.58 -21.82 25.86
C TRP A 432 -1.94 -21.90 26.57
N LEU A 433 -2.92 -21.08 26.19
CA LEU A 433 -4.31 -21.19 26.67
C LEU A 433 -4.93 -22.52 26.22
N TYR A 434 -4.72 -22.90 24.95
CA TYR A 434 -5.41 -24.00 24.29
C TYR A 434 -4.81 -25.41 24.50
N TRP A 435 -3.47 -25.60 24.54
CA TRP A 435 -2.81 -26.92 24.60
C TRP A 435 -2.07 -27.16 25.92
N SER A 436 -2.56 -28.07 26.80
CA SER A 436 -1.78 -28.46 27.99
C SER A 436 -2.00 -29.87 28.55
N SER A 437 -2.50 -30.86 27.80
CA SER A 437 -2.70 -32.20 28.37
C SER A 437 -1.45 -33.12 28.37
N LYS A 438 -0.28 -32.67 27.87
CA LYS A 438 0.85 -33.59 27.59
C LYS A 438 2.28 -33.16 27.97
N ILE A 439 2.50 -32.02 28.62
CA ILE A 439 3.88 -31.59 28.93
C ILE A 439 4.12 -31.74 30.44
N THR A 440 4.88 -32.78 30.80
CA THR A 440 5.35 -33.02 32.16
C THR A 440 6.46 -32.02 32.50
N PRO A 441 6.44 -31.36 33.65
CA PRO A 441 7.48 -30.41 34.02
C PRO A 441 8.64 -31.19 34.63
N ALA A 442 9.78 -31.21 33.94
CA ALA A 442 11.04 -31.53 34.57
C ALA A 442 11.96 -30.31 34.46
N LEU A 443 12.52 -29.95 35.61
CA LEU A 443 13.85 -29.36 35.80
C LEU A 443 14.02 -27.81 35.75
N TRP A 444 14.38 -27.31 36.95
CA TRP A 444 15.30 -26.21 37.30
C TRP A 444 14.81 -24.87 37.85
N SER A 445 15.72 -24.33 38.64
CA SER A 445 15.63 -23.41 39.76
C SER A 445 16.48 -22.16 39.50
N SER A 446 15.96 -21.21 38.74
CA SER A 446 16.45 -19.84 38.81
C SER A 446 15.28 -18.89 38.60
N LYS A 447 14.67 -18.44 39.71
CA LYS A 447 13.66 -17.39 39.69
C LYS A 447 14.35 -16.07 39.32
N SER A 448 14.24 -15.66 38.06
CA SER A 448 14.53 -14.27 37.70
C SER A 448 13.43 -13.37 38.27
N ASP A 449 13.76 -12.14 38.66
CA ASP A 449 12.76 -11.16 39.13
C ASP A 449 11.65 -10.91 38.08
N ALA A 450 11.99 -11.14 36.81
CA ALA A 450 11.07 -11.12 35.68
C ALA A 450 9.99 -12.21 35.76
N ALA A 451 10.38 -13.45 36.05
CA ALA A 451 9.43 -14.56 36.23
C ALA A 451 8.48 -14.27 37.40
N VAL A 452 8.99 -13.72 38.51
CA VAL A 452 8.18 -13.34 39.67
C VAL A 452 7.16 -12.25 39.32
N GLN A 453 7.56 -11.23 38.54
CA GLN A 453 6.66 -10.17 38.07
C GLN A 453 5.58 -10.71 37.11
N LEU A 454 5.95 -11.54 36.15
CA LEU A 454 5.01 -12.17 35.21
C LEU A 454 4.00 -13.06 35.96
N VAL A 455 4.47 -13.92 36.88
CA VAL A 455 3.62 -14.75 37.75
C VAL A 455 2.65 -13.86 38.54
N SER A 456 3.14 -12.78 39.16
CA SER A 456 2.30 -11.89 39.96
C SER A 456 1.22 -11.18 39.13
N PHE A 457 1.55 -10.78 37.90
CA PHE A 457 0.61 -10.13 36.99
C PHE A 457 -0.46 -11.10 36.51
N VAL A 458 -0.08 -12.30 36.06
CA VAL A 458 -1.02 -13.33 35.59
C VAL A 458 -1.93 -13.77 36.73
N ARG A 459 -1.40 -13.98 37.94
CA ARG A 459 -2.21 -14.28 39.15
C ARG A 459 -3.23 -13.20 39.43
N LYS A 460 -2.81 -11.93 39.39
CA LYS A 460 -3.70 -10.80 39.62
C LYS A 460 -4.78 -10.71 38.55
N ALA A 461 -4.43 -10.84 37.27
CA ALA A 461 -5.38 -10.79 36.16
C ALA A 461 -6.45 -11.90 36.26
N ILE A 462 -6.04 -13.13 36.60
CA ILE A 462 -6.95 -14.27 36.80
C ILE A 462 -7.83 -14.07 38.04
N THR A 463 -7.27 -13.52 39.13
CA THR A 463 -8.04 -13.24 40.35
C THR A 463 -9.08 -12.14 40.11
N ASP A 464 -8.68 -11.05 39.45
CA ASP A 464 -9.56 -9.95 39.06
C ASP A 464 -10.65 -10.46 38.11
N TYR A 465 -10.32 -11.37 37.19
CA TYR A 465 -11.26 -12.06 36.31
C TYR A 465 -12.29 -12.87 37.10
N LYS A 466 -11.85 -13.79 37.97
CA LYS A 466 -12.74 -14.61 38.79
C LYS A 466 -13.68 -13.75 39.63
N GLN A 467 -13.17 -12.67 40.21
CA GLN A 467 -13.98 -11.77 41.02
C GLN A 467 -15.02 -11.00 40.21
N ARG A 468 -14.69 -10.55 39.00
CA ARG A 468 -15.64 -9.89 38.10
C ARG A 468 -16.71 -10.86 37.59
N LEU A 469 -16.32 -12.07 37.20
CA LEU A 469 -17.24 -13.11 36.79
C LEU A 469 -18.24 -13.42 37.91
N ILE A 470 -17.75 -13.67 39.14
CA ILE A 470 -18.62 -13.85 40.32
C ILE A 470 -19.57 -12.66 40.52
N ASN A 471 -19.10 -11.43 40.30
CA ASN A 471 -19.93 -10.24 40.47
C ASN A 471 -20.98 -10.06 39.36
N GLU A 472 -20.67 -10.37 38.11
CA GLU A 472 -21.63 -10.35 36.99
C GLU A 472 -22.65 -11.49 37.10
N ILE A 473 -22.17 -12.66 37.50
CA ILE A 473 -23.00 -13.82 37.81
C ILE A 473 -24.03 -13.48 38.91
N LYS A 474 -23.62 -12.83 39.99
CA LYS A 474 -24.52 -12.38 41.07
C LYS A 474 -25.57 -11.35 40.64
N LYS A 475 -25.38 -10.69 39.48
CA LYS A 475 -26.36 -9.75 38.91
C LYS A 475 -27.38 -10.44 38.01
N LEU A 476 -27.20 -11.73 37.69
CA LEU A 476 -28.19 -12.49 36.95
C LEU A 476 -29.42 -12.69 37.83
N ASN A 477 -30.39 -11.81 37.65
CA ASN A 477 -31.70 -11.92 38.28
C ASN A 477 -32.43 -13.08 37.58
N VAL A 478 -32.40 -14.27 38.17
CA VAL A 478 -33.26 -15.37 37.71
C VAL A 478 -34.69 -14.92 37.98
N SER A 479 -35.43 -14.61 36.91
CA SER A 479 -36.81 -14.15 36.98
C SER A 479 -37.67 -15.19 37.71
N LEU A 480 -37.98 -14.93 38.98
CA LEU A 480 -39.02 -15.62 39.72
C LEU A 480 -40.35 -14.93 39.42
N GLU A 481 -40.85 -15.03 38.19
CA GLU A 481 -42.29 -14.82 37.96
C GLU A 481 -43.04 -16.07 38.44
N THR A 482 -43.01 -16.31 39.76
CA THR A 482 -43.95 -17.20 40.45
C THR A 482 -45.26 -16.45 40.68
N GLU A 483 -45.96 -16.11 39.60
CA GLU A 483 -47.38 -15.75 39.61
C GLU A 483 -48.05 -16.54 38.49
N ASN A 484 -48.25 -17.84 38.72
CA ASN A 484 -49.35 -18.67 38.22
C ASN A 484 -48.96 -20.13 38.37
N LEU A 485 -49.28 -20.74 39.52
CA LEU A 485 -49.67 -22.15 39.66
C LEU A 485 -49.88 -22.46 41.16
N LEU A 486 -51.00 -21.95 41.69
CA LEU A 486 -51.65 -22.54 42.85
C LEU A 486 -53.06 -23.00 42.42
N PHE A 487 -53.23 -24.32 42.46
CA PHE A 487 -54.49 -25.07 42.57
C PHE A 487 -55.53 -25.00 41.44
N THR A 488 -55.51 -26.01 40.57
CA THR A 488 -56.57 -27.03 40.50
C THR A 488 -55.85 -28.38 40.36
N GLY A 489 -56.05 -29.43 41.15
CA GLY A 489 -57.28 -29.93 41.75
C GLY A 489 -57.46 -31.36 41.21
N GLU A 490 -56.94 -32.34 41.96
CA GLU A 490 -57.35 -33.76 42.02
C GLU A 490 -57.49 -34.59 40.71
N TYR A 491 -56.75 -35.71 40.61
CA TYR A 491 -57.30 -37.09 40.67
C TYR A 491 -56.22 -38.16 40.29
N VAL A 492 -55.96 -39.07 41.24
CA VAL A 492 -56.04 -40.55 41.12
C VAL A 492 -55.21 -41.23 40.02
N ILE A 493 -54.13 -41.93 40.40
CA ILE A 493 -54.02 -43.41 40.48
C ILE A 493 -54.51 -44.11 39.19
N ASP A 494 -53.61 -44.64 38.35
CA ASP A 494 -53.19 -46.05 38.38
C ASP A 494 -52.45 -46.48 37.10
N HIS A 495 -51.45 -47.34 37.31
CA HIS A 495 -51.13 -48.56 36.54
C HIS A 495 -50.69 -48.59 35.05
N PHE A 496 -49.85 -49.61 34.81
CA PHE A 496 -49.43 -50.32 33.59
C PHE A 496 -48.42 -49.63 32.65
N CYS A 497 -47.16 -50.10 32.60
CA CYS A 497 -46.63 -51.27 31.88
C CYS A 497 -46.69 -51.16 30.34
N SER A 498 -45.48 -51.15 29.75
CA SER A 498 -45.06 -51.75 28.47
C SER A 498 -45.81 -51.38 27.19
N TYR A 499 -45.08 -51.00 26.13
CA TYR A 499 -45.12 -51.56 24.75
C TYR A 499 -44.15 -50.71 23.88
N SER A 500 -43.03 -51.27 23.46
CA SER A 500 -42.76 -51.84 22.12
C SER A 500 -42.32 -50.84 21.05
N SER A 501 -41.04 -50.94 20.70
CA SER A 501 -40.50 -51.25 19.37
C SER A 501 -41.27 -50.82 18.11
N TYR A 502 -40.59 -50.05 17.23
CA TYR A 502 -40.51 -50.08 15.74
C TYR A 502 -39.87 -48.73 15.35
N VAL A 503 -38.67 -48.56 14.75
CA VAL A 503 -37.98 -49.07 13.55
C VAL A 503 -38.54 -48.54 12.20
N PHE A 504 -37.65 -47.80 11.49
CA PHE A 504 -37.71 -47.18 10.13
C PHE A 504 -38.71 -46.01 9.92
N CYS A 505 -38.41 -44.92 9.21
CA CYS A 505 -37.72 -44.79 7.93
C CYS A 505 -37.21 -43.34 7.67
N CYS A 506 -36.41 -43.22 6.60
CA CYS A 506 -35.64 -42.06 6.12
C CYS A 506 -36.45 -40.88 5.54
N ARG A 507 -35.69 -39.83 5.19
CA ARG A 507 -35.89 -38.71 4.22
C ARG A 507 -36.12 -37.36 4.90
N GLU A 508 -35.50 -36.27 4.45
CA GLU A 508 -34.69 -35.98 3.24
C GLU A 508 -33.62 -34.94 3.59
#